data_AF-A0A6B3W0J4-F1
#
_entry.id   AF-A0A6B3W0J4-F1
#
_cell.length_a   1.000
_cell.length_b   1.000
_cell.length_c   1.000
_cell.angle_alpha   90.00
_cell.angle_beta   90.00
_cell.angle_gamma   90.00
#
_symmetry.space_group_name_H-M   'P 1'
#
loop_
_entity.id
_entity.type
_entity.pdbx_description
1 polymer ?
#
loop_
_entity_poly.entity_id
_entity_poly.type
_entity_poly.pdbx_seq_one_letter_code
_entity_poly.pdbx_strand_id
1 'polypeptide(L)'
;MTDYDTILAEIKYLLQAFEPAEDGFIHESFLENDVANGLDRLERRVTSITSEINNAIHSVQDIVSLLPIQADETISHINQARQHNQLTIENLHSFDEQATRLLDRILDDLLMMASIMNFTRSIGFHYNQAVCIYMIFDTVVVSICISFDCIDWLKSDLLH
;
A
#
# COMPACT_ATOMS: atom_id res chain seq x y z
N MET A 1 2.55 2.67 17.79
CA MET A 1 3.44 1.60 17.32
C MET A 1 2.54 0.43 17.01
N THR A 2 2.10 0.40 15.76
CA THR A 2 1.24 -0.63 15.21
C THR A 2 2.06 -1.91 15.07
N ASP A 3 1.43 -3.03 15.34
CA ASP A 3 2.09 -4.33 15.21
C ASP A 3 2.14 -4.72 13.73
N TYR A 4 3.36 -4.80 13.20
CA TYR A 4 3.64 -5.16 11.81
C TYR A 4 2.96 -6.48 11.42
N ASP A 5 2.99 -7.47 12.31
CA ASP A 5 2.39 -8.78 12.07
C ASP A 5 0.86 -8.67 11.97
N THR A 6 0.25 -7.80 12.77
CA THR A 6 -1.19 -7.52 12.72
C THR A 6 -1.59 -6.89 11.38
N ILE A 7 -0.82 -5.92 10.87
CA ILE A 7 -1.13 -5.27 9.58
C ILE A 7 -0.97 -6.25 8.42
N LEU A 8 0.08 -7.07 8.40
CA LEU A 8 0.25 -8.09 7.36
C LEU A 8 -0.87 -9.14 7.40
N ALA A 9 -1.31 -9.54 8.59
CA ALA A 9 -2.44 -10.43 8.74
C ALA A 9 -3.74 -9.82 8.18
N GLU A 10 -3.95 -8.52 8.36
CA GLU A 10 -5.09 -7.79 7.80
C GLU A 10 -5.04 -7.73 6.27
N ILE A 11 -3.88 -7.41 5.67
CA ILE A 11 -3.71 -7.42 4.21
C ILE A 11 -3.98 -8.82 3.65
N LYS A 12 -3.47 -9.86 4.32
CA LYS A 12 -3.70 -11.25 3.91
C LYS A 12 -5.18 -11.64 3.99
N TYR A 13 -5.89 -11.19 5.02
CA TYR A 13 -7.33 -11.39 5.14
C TYR A 13 -8.10 -10.69 4.03
N LEU A 14 -7.76 -9.44 3.72
CA LEU A 14 -8.37 -8.69 2.62
C LEU A 14 -8.13 -9.38 1.27
N LEU A 15 -6.91 -9.87 1.04
CA LEU A 15 -6.57 -10.61 -0.18
C LEU A 15 -7.40 -11.90 -0.28
N GLN A 16 -7.48 -12.69 0.79
CA GLN A 16 -8.23 -13.95 0.78
C GLN A 16 -9.76 -13.74 0.65
N ALA A 17 -10.27 -12.62 1.15
CA ALA A 17 -11.68 -12.24 0.98
C ALA A 17 -11.98 -11.83 -0.46
N PHE A 18 -11.01 -11.23 -1.16
CA PHE A 18 -11.15 -10.79 -2.54
C PHE A 18 -10.87 -11.91 -3.56
N GLU A 19 -9.77 -12.64 -3.40
CA GLU A 19 -9.34 -13.77 -4.20
C GLU A 19 -9.13 -15.00 -3.30
N PRO A 20 -10.14 -15.86 -3.15
CA PRO A 20 -10.06 -17.00 -2.23
C PRO A 20 -9.22 -18.16 -2.76
N ALA A 21 -8.93 -18.21 -4.07
CA ALA A 21 -8.05 -19.23 -4.63
C ALA A 21 -6.59 -18.92 -4.26
N GLU A 22 -5.88 -19.92 -3.72
CA GLU A 22 -4.51 -19.73 -3.24
C GLU A 22 -3.52 -19.41 -4.37
N ASP A 23 -3.77 -19.95 -5.56
CA ASP A 23 -3.06 -19.67 -6.81
C ASP A 23 -3.84 -18.74 -7.75
N GLY A 24 -4.88 -18.08 -7.23
CA GLY A 24 -5.66 -17.08 -7.93
C GLY A 24 -4.81 -15.86 -8.30
N PHE A 25 -4.93 -15.43 -9.56
CA PHE A 25 -4.24 -14.23 -10.04
C PHE A 25 -5.18 -13.43 -10.94
N ILE A 26 -5.41 -12.17 -10.56
CA ILE A 26 -6.22 -11.24 -11.31
C ILE A 26 -5.30 -10.30 -12.08
N HIS A 27 -5.47 -10.27 -13.40
CA HIS A 27 -4.80 -9.30 -14.25
C HIS A 27 -5.81 -8.23 -14.68
N GLU A 28 -5.66 -7.01 -14.14
CA GLU A 28 -6.59 -5.91 -14.43
C GLU A 28 -6.76 -5.66 -15.94
N SER A 29 -5.65 -5.63 -16.69
CA SER A 29 -5.69 -5.39 -18.13
C SER A 29 -6.46 -6.49 -18.90
N PHE A 30 -6.50 -7.71 -18.38
CA PHE A 30 -7.31 -8.79 -18.96
C PHE A 30 -8.81 -8.52 -18.75
N LEU A 31 -9.21 -8.01 -17.58
CA LEU A 31 -10.60 -7.65 -17.30
C LEU A 31 -11.05 -6.43 -18.15
N GLU A 32 -10.20 -5.40 -18.21
CA GLU A 32 -10.49 -4.16 -18.95
C GLU A 32 -10.52 -4.39 -20.46
N ASN A 33 -9.65 -5.26 -20.99
CA ASN A 33 -9.51 -5.46 -22.42
C ASN A 33 -10.11 -6.77 -22.87
N ASP A 34 -9.57 -7.90 -22.45
CA ASP A 34 -9.91 -9.21 -23.05
C ASP A 34 -11.34 -9.65 -22.72
N VAL A 35 -11.76 -9.49 -21.46
CA VAL A 35 -13.12 -9.84 -21.03
C VAL A 35 -14.12 -8.87 -21.66
N ALA A 36 -13.90 -7.56 -21.55
CA ALA A 36 -14.78 -6.55 -22.13
C ALA A 36 -14.95 -6.76 -23.66
N ASN A 37 -13.84 -6.89 -24.39
CA ASN A 37 -13.88 -7.15 -25.83
C ASN A 37 -14.49 -8.52 -26.16
N GLY A 38 -14.28 -9.52 -25.31
CA GLY A 38 -14.87 -10.85 -25.45
C GLY A 38 -16.39 -10.81 -25.39
N LEU A 39 -16.94 -10.09 -24.42
CA LEU A 39 -18.38 -9.89 -24.24
C LEU A 39 -18.98 -9.11 -25.41
N ASP A 40 -18.30 -8.08 -25.92
CA ASP A 40 -18.73 -7.33 -27.11
C ASP A 40 -18.74 -8.18 -28.39
N ARG A 41 -17.77 -9.07 -28.55
CA ARG A 41 -17.74 -10.02 -29.66
C ARG A 41 -18.87 -11.05 -29.53
N LEU A 42 -19.12 -11.53 -28.31
CA LEU A 42 -20.17 -12.49 -28.04
C LEU A 42 -21.54 -11.89 -28.36
N GLU A 43 -21.83 -10.67 -27.92
CA GLU A 43 -23.08 -9.97 -28.23
C GLU A 43 -23.28 -9.83 -29.74
N ARG A 44 -22.27 -9.31 -30.45
CA ARG A 44 -22.33 -9.18 -31.91
C ARG A 44 -22.61 -10.50 -32.61
N ARG A 45 -21.99 -11.59 -32.14
CA ARG A 45 -22.15 -12.91 -32.74
C ARG A 45 -23.54 -13.49 -32.49
N VAL A 46 -24.04 -13.37 -31.26
CA VAL A 46 -25.41 -13.79 -30.90
C VAL A 46 -26.42 -13.04 -31.76
N THR A 47 -26.32 -11.71 -31.84
CA THR A 47 -27.23 -10.89 -32.64
C THR A 47 -27.15 -11.22 -34.14
N SER A 48 -25.96 -11.45 -34.68
CA SER A 48 -25.78 -11.89 -36.09
C SER A 48 -26.48 -13.22 -36.35
N ILE A 49 -26.24 -14.23 -35.49
CA ILE A 49 -26.83 -15.57 -35.63
C ILE A 49 -28.35 -15.49 -35.54
N THR A 50 -28.89 -14.72 -34.59
CA THR A 50 -30.34 -14.52 -34.46
C THR A 50 -30.94 -13.85 -35.70
N SER A 51 -30.25 -12.86 -36.27
CA SER A 51 -30.68 -12.23 -37.52
C SER A 51 -30.63 -13.21 -38.70
N GLU A 52 -29.56 -13.99 -38.82
CA GLU A 52 -29.40 -15.01 -39.88
C GLU A 52 -30.50 -16.07 -39.83
N ILE A 53 -30.82 -16.58 -38.63
CA ILE A 53 -31.92 -17.54 -38.44
C ILE A 53 -33.26 -16.91 -38.79
N ASN A 54 -33.51 -15.67 -38.36
CA ASN A 54 -34.76 -14.98 -38.70
C ASN A 54 -34.89 -14.71 -40.21
N ASN A 55 -33.79 -14.42 -40.90
CA ASN A 55 -33.78 -14.29 -42.36
C ASN A 55 -34.08 -15.64 -43.04
N ALA A 56 -33.53 -16.74 -42.53
CA ALA A 56 -33.81 -18.08 -43.02
C ALA A 56 -35.29 -18.47 -42.79
N ILE A 57 -35.85 -18.17 -41.61
CA ILE A 57 -37.28 -18.35 -41.30
C ILE A 57 -38.15 -17.57 -42.31
N HIS A 58 -37.83 -16.30 -42.53
CA HIS A 58 -38.57 -15.46 -43.47
C HIS A 58 -38.53 -15.99 -44.90
N SER A 59 -37.41 -16.61 -45.32
CA SER A 59 -37.26 -17.14 -46.69
C SER A 59 -38.20 -18.31 -47.02
N VAL A 60 -38.71 -19.02 -46.01
CA VAL A 60 -39.63 -20.18 -46.17
C VAL A 60 -41.04 -19.90 -45.67
N GLN A 61 -41.34 -18.66 -45.30
CA GLN A 61 -42.58 -18.27 -44.62
C GLN A 61 -43.84 -18.49 -45.48
N ASP A 62 -43.69 -18.50 -46.80
CA ASP A 62 -44.77 -18.80 -47.75
C ASP A 62 -45.23 -20.26 -47.69
N ILE A 63 -44.35 -21.17 -47.27
CA ILE A 63 -44.62 -22.62 -47.19
C ILE A 63 -45.11 -22.98 -45.79
N VAL A 64 -44.49 -22.38 -44.76
CA VAL A 64 -44.78 -22.67 -43.35
C VAL A 64 -44.66 -21.41 -42.50
N SER A 65 -45.66 -21.16 -41.66
CA SER A 65 -45.62 -20.05 -40.70
C SER A 65 -44.81 -20.45 -39.46
N LEU A 66 -43.65 -19.81 -39.27
CA LEU A 66 -42.77 -19.99 -38.12
C LEU A 66 -42.59 -18.66 -37.38
N LEU A 67 -42.50 -18.73 -36.06
CA LEU A 67 -42.24 -17.56 -35.22
C LEU A 67 -40.75 -17.16 -35.29
N PRO A 68 -40.42 -15.86 -35.34
CA PRO A 68 -39.05 -15.38 -35.20
C PRO A 68 -38.46 -15.78 -33.85
N ILE A 69 -37.15 -16.02 -33.81
CA ILE A 69 -36.41 -16.25 -32.58
C ILE A 69 -35.83 -14.94 -32.03
N GLN A 70 -35.63 -14.89 -30.71
CA GLN A 70 -35.07 -13.75 -30.00
C GLN A 70 -33.89 -14.19 -29.13
N ALA A 71 -32.99 -13.25 -28.83
CA ALA A 71 -31.78 -13.52 -28.05
C ALA A 71 -31.78 -12.85 -26.66
N ASP A 72 -32.91 -12.28 -26.24
CA ASP A 72 -33.00 -11.37 -25.09
C ASP A 72 -32.41 -11.98 -23.80
N GLU A 73 -32.67 -13.26 -23.54
CA GLU A 73 -32.12 -13.98 -22.39
C GLU A 73 -30.58 -14.06 -22.47
N THR A 74 -30.03 -14.38 -23.63
CA THR A 74 -28.58 -14.45 -23.83
C THR A 74 -27.94 -13.05 -23.72
N ILE A 75 -28.58 -12.02 -24.28
CA ILE A 75 -28.14 -10.63 -24.16
C ILE A 75 -28.17 -10.16 -22.70
N SER A 76 -29.20 -10.57 -21.94
CA SER A 76 -29.29 -10.31 -20.50
C SER A 76 -28.10 -10.92 -19.74
N HIS A 77 -27.75 -12.18 -20.03
CA HIS A 77 -26.58 -12.82 -19.42
C HIS A 77 -25.25 -12.15 -19.79
N ILE A 78 -25.10 -11.68 -21.03
CA ILE A 78 -23.92 -10.90 -21.43
C ILE A 78 -23.82 -9.61 -20.61
N ASN A 79 -24.94 -8.92 -20.40
CA ASN A 79 -24.98 -7.70 -19.58
C ASN A 79 -24.69 -7.98 -18.10
N GLN A 80 -25.18 -9.10 -17.55
CA GLN A 80 -24.82 -9.55 -16.21
C GLN A 80 -23.31 -9.82 -16.09
N ALA A 81 -22.71 -10.49 -17.08
CA ALA A 81 -21.27 -10.73 -17.11
C ALA A 81 -20.46 -9.42 -17.20
N ARG A 82 -20.93 -8.42 -17.96
CA ARG A 82 -20.31 -7.07 -17.99
C ARG A 82 -20.35 -6.41 -16.62
N GLN A 83 -21.49 -6.45 -15.94
CA GLN A 83 -21.64 -5.90 -14.59
C GLN A 83 -20.71 -6.61 -13.61
N HIS A 84 -20.61 -7.94 -13.70
CA HIS A 84 -19.71 -8.71 -12.85
C HIS A 84 -18.24 -8.33 -13.11
N ASN A 85 -17.82 -8.24 -14.38
CA ASN A 85 -16.46 -7.81 -14.74
C ASN A 85 -16.12 -6.41 -14.18
N GLN A 86 -17.06 -5.46 -14.29
CA GLN A 86 -16.89 -4.12 -13.76
C GLN A 86 -16.76 -4.12 -12.23
N LEU A 87 -17.62 -4.88 -11.53
CA LEU A 87 -17.55 -5.03 -10.08
C LEU A 87 -16.22 -5.67 -9.64
N THR A 88 -15.68 -6.63 -10.39
CA THR A 88 -14.38 -7.22 -10.10
C THR A 88 -13.26 -6.18 -10.18
N ILE A 89 -13.27 -5.30 -11.19
CA ILE A 89 -12.31 -4.20 -11.33
C ILE A 89 -12.43 -3.21 -10.15
N GLU A 90 -13.65 -2.82 -9.81
CA GLU A 90 -13.90 -1.91 -8.67
C GLU A 90 -13.43 -2.49 -7.34
N ASN A 91 -13.67 -3.79 -7.12
CA ASN A 91 -13.20 -4.50 -5.93
C ASN A 91 -11.68 -4.62 -5.91
N LEU A 92 -11.03 -4.80 -7.08
CA LEU A 92 -9.57 -4.80 -7.19
C LEU A 92 -8.98 -3.45 -6.74
N HIS A 93 -9.54 -2.34 -7.25
CA HIS A 93 -9.12 -0.99 -6.83
C HIS A 93 -9.36 -0.74 -5.34
N SER A 94 -10.49 -1.20 -4.82
CA SER A 94 -10.81 -1.07 -3.39
C SER A 94 -9.83 -1.86 -2.52
N PHE A 95 -9.44 -3.06 -2.94
CA PHE A 95 -8.42 -3.86 -2.27
C PHE A 95 -7.07 -3.13 -2.29
N ASP A 96 -6.62 -2.66 -3.45
CA ASP A 96 -5.33 -1.96 -3.59
C ASP A 96 -5.26 -0.70 -2.73
N GLU A 97 -6.34 0.09 -2.69
CA GLU A 97 -6.43 1.29 -1.86
C GLU A 97 -6.33 0.93 -0.36
N GLN A 98 -7.05 -0.10 0.08
CA GLN A 98 -7.02 -0.55 1.48
C GLN A 98 -5.64 -1.09 1.88
N ALA A 99 -5.06 -1.95 1.04
CA ALA A 99 -3.73 -2.52 1.28
C ALA A 99 -2.65 -1.42 1.32
N THR A 100 -2.70 -0.45 0.41
CA THR A 100 -1.77 0.69 0.38
C THR A 100 -1.88 1.52 1.65
N ARG A 101 -3.09 1.89 2.08
CA ARG A 101 -3.30 2.64 3.33
C ARG A 101 -2.79 1.90 4.56
N LEU A 102 -2.87 0.58 4.57
CA LEU A 102 -2.33 -0.25 5.65
C LEU A 102 -0.80 -0.24 5.65
N LEU A 103 -0.17 -0.34 4.48
CA LEU A 103 1.29 -0.25 4.34
C LEU A 103 1.83 1.14 4.68
N ASP A 104 1.11 2.21 4.35
CA ASP A 104 1.47 3.59 4.72
C ASP A 104 1.58 3.76 6.24
N ARG A 105 0.71 3.10 7.02
CA ARG A 105 0.80 3.12 8.50
C ARG A 105 2.10 2.49 9.00
N ILE A 106 2.55 1.39 8.38
CA ILE A 106 3.83 0.76 8.72
C ILE A 106 4.98 1.73 8.42
N LEU A 107 4.93 2.39 7.25
CA LEU A 107 5.95 3.34 6.85
C LEU A 107 6.03 4.53 7.83
N ASP A 108 4.88 5.09 8.22
CA ASP A 108 4.81 6.18 9.19
C ASP A 108 5.40 5.79 10.56
N ASP A 109 5.06 4.58 11.06
CA ASP A 109 5.64 4.06 12.30
C ASP A 109 7.18 3.90 12.19
N LEU A 110 7.67 3.42 11.06
CA LEU A 110 9.10 3.23 10.83
C LEU A 110 9.85 4.58 10.77
N LEU A 111 9.25 5.58 10.13
CA LEU A 111 9.75 6.95 10.09
C LEU A 111 9.75 7.58 11.49
N MET A 112 8.70 7.34 12.29
CA MET A 112 8.64 7.80 13.67
C MET A 112 9.75 7.17 14.53
N MET A 113 9.99 5.87 14.40
CA MET A 113 11.07 5.18 15.11
C MET A 113 12.45 5.73 14.71
N ALA A 114 12.67 5.96 13.41
CA ALA A 114 13.90 6.58 12.92
C ALA A 114 14.12 7.99 13.50
N SER A 115 13.05 8.78 13.56
CA SER A 115 13.08 10.12 14.17
C SER A 115 13.44 10.07 15.66
N ILE A 116 12.81 9.16 16.41
CA ILE A 116 13.10 8.96 17.84
C ILE A 116 14.56 8.55 18.04
N MET A 117 15.08 7.59 17.27
CA MET A 117 16.48 7.16 17.36
C MET A 117 17.45 8.32 17.13
N ASN A 118 17.19 9.16 16.13
CA ASN A 118 18.01 10.33 15.85
C ASN A 118 17.98 11.34 17.00
N PHE A 119 16.79 11.58 17.57
CA PHE A 119 16.62 12.46 18.71
C PHE A 119 17.37 11.95 19.95
N THR A 120 17.22 10.67 20.30
CA THR A 120 17.95 10.04 21.42
C THR A 120 19.47 10.12 21.23
N ARG A 121 19.96 9.91 20.01
CA ARG A 121 21.37 10.05 19.67
C ARG A 121 21.87 11.48 19.85
N SER A 122 21.11 12.47 19.39
CA SER A 122 21.42 13.89 19.54
C SER A 122 21.57 14.28 21.02
N ILE A 123 20.58 13.90 21.84
CA ILE A 123 20.62 14.12 23.28
C ILE A 123 21.86 13.49 23.92
N GLY A 124 22.17 12.23 23.58
CA GLY A 124 23.36 11.55 24.09
C GLY A 124 24.66 12.29 23.78
N PHE A 125 24.79 12.88 22.58
CA PHE A 125 25.94 13.71 22.23
C PHE A 125 26.02 14.99 23.08
N HIS A 126 24.90 15.69 23.28
CA HIS A 126 24.86 16.90 24.10
C HIS A 126 25.23 16.64 25.57
N TYR A 127 24.72 15.54 26.16
CA TYR A 127 25.12 15.14 27.51
C TYR A 127 26.60 14.80 27.61
N ASN A 128 27.13 14.03 26.65
CA ASN A 128 28.55 13.65 26.66
C ASN A 128 29.47 14.87 26.50
N GLN A 129 29.08 15.85 25.68
CA GLN A 129 29.79 17.13 25.56
C GLN A 129 29.76 17.93 26.88
N ALA A 130 28.61 18.01 27.55
CA ALA A 130 28.48 18.71 28.82
C ALA A 130 29.34 18.07 29.93
N VAL A 131 29.39 16.74 29.99
CA VAL A 131 30.24 15.98 30.92
C VAL A 131 31.73 16.24 30.65
N CYS A 132 32.16 16.23 29.38
CA CYS A 132 33.53 16.59 29.01
C CYS A 132 33.88 18.03 29.42
N ILE A 133 32.97 18.98 29.22
CA ILE A 133 33.17 20.37 29.64
C ILE A 133 33.34 20.44 31.16
N TYR A 134 32.48 19.77 31.93
CA TYR A 134 32.55 19.75 33.39
C TYR A 134 33.88 19.15 33.90
N MET A 135 34.32 18.03 33.33
CA MET A 135 35.61 17.41 33.66
C MET A 135 36.82 18.29 33.32
N ILE A 136 36.77 19.02 32.19
CA ILE A 136 37.83 19.97 31.83
C ILE A 136 37.85 21.14 32.81
N PHE A 137 36.69 21.70 33.18
CA PHE A 137 36.60 22.78 34.15
C PHE A 137 37.15 22.37 35.52
N ASP A 138 36.78 21.20 36.05
CA ASP A 138 37.31 20.71 37.33
C ASP A 138 38.84 20.55 37.28
N THR A 139 39.37 19.99 36.20
CA THR A 139 40.82 19.79 36.03
C THR A 139 41.58 21.12 35.95
N VAL A 140 41.03 22.10 35.26
CA VAL A 140 41.61 23.45 35.11
C VAL A 140 41.53 24.21 36.44
N VAL A 141 40.40 24.14 37.15
CA VAL A 141 40.22 24.78 38.47
C VAL A 141 41.22 24.22 39.47
N VAL A 142 41.38 22.89 39.54
CA VAL A 142 42.37 22.25 40.43
C VAL A 142 43.79 22.70 40.08
N SER A 143 44.16 22.78 38.80
CA SER A 143 45.48 23.25 38.37
C SER A 143 45.74 24.73 38.70
N ILE A 144 44.71 25.58 38.59
CA ILE A 144 44.80 26.99 38.98
C ILE A 144 44.96 27.12 40.50
N CYS A 145 44.18 26.38 41.29
CA CYS A 145 44.28 26.41 42.76
C CYS A 145 45.67 25.99 43.23
N ILE A 146 46.22 24.88 42.71
CA ILE A 146 47.58 24.42 43.05
C ILE A 146 48.63 25.48 42.66
N SER A 147 48.44 26.16 41.52
CA SER A 147 49.36 27.22 41.08
C SER A 147 49.30 28.44 42.00
N PHE A 148 48.12 28.82 42.50
CA PHE A 148 47.97 29.92 43.46
C PHE A 148 48.56 29.58 44.83
N ASP A 149 48.31 28.38 45.36
CA ASP A 149 48.90 27.93 46.63
C ASP A 149 50.45 27.89 46.55
N CYS A 150 50.99 27.50 45.40
CA CYS A 150 52.43 27.51 45.14
C CYS A 150 53.01 28.95 45.09
N ILE A 151 52.25 29.91 44.55
CA ILE A 151 52.63 31.34 44.54
C ILE A 151 52.60 31.93 45.96
N ASP A 152 51.60 31.60 46.78
CA ASP A 152 51.51 32.08 48.15
C ASP A 152 52.60 31.47 49.05
N TRP A 153 52.95 30.20 48.82
CA TRP A 153 54.11 29.57 49.45
C TRP A 153 55.43 30.27 49.06
N LEU A 154 55.64 30.54 47.77
CA LEU A 154 56.81 31.29 47.27
C LEU A 154 56.91 32.71 47.84
N LYS A 155 55.78 33.40 48.03
CA LYS A 155 55.76 34.72 48.68
C LYS A 155 56.10 34.64 50.17
N SER A 156 55.65 33.60 50.86
CA SER A 156 55.95 33.39 52.28
C SER A 156 57.44 33.13 52.52
N ASP A 157 58.12 32.43 51.62
CA ASP A 157 59.56 32.14 51.72
C ASP A 157 60.44 33.34 51.34
N LEU A 158 59.93 34.28 50.53
CA LEU A 158 60.66 35.50 50.09
C LEU A 158 60.53 36.69 51.07
N LEU A 159 59.65 36.62 52.07
CA LEU A 159 59.43 37.68 53.06
C LEU A 159 60.14 37.43 54.41
N HIS A 160 61.03 36.43 54.47
CA HIS A 160 61.89 36.12 55.61
C HIS A 160 63.38 36.36 55.31
#